data_AF-A0A1L5F480-F1
#
_entry.id   AF-A0A1L5F480-F1
#
_cell.length_a   1.000
_cell.length_b   1.000
_cell.length_c   1.000
_cell.angle_alpha   90.00
_cell.angle_beta   90.00
_cell.angle_gamma   90.00
#
_symmetry.space_group_name_H-M   'P 1'
#
loop_
_entity.id
_entity.type
_entity.pdbx_description
1 polymer ?
#
loop_
_entity_poly.entity_id
_entity_poly.type
_entity_poly.pdbx_seq_one_letter_code
_entity_poly.pdbx_strand_id
1 'polypeptide(L)'
;MDLTSLNLTTEQMTELKGHITEEVNKGKEGFKDYISKENLAKITKTETDKVHTEYGKKLKALEDELVKYKPKNKSEAELELEKRLKLLEDKEKEISKKEKVMNIVNQLKEQGLPKEFGKYLYDVEDEKLGDEISNLQKILTENKIAGSFKPDGHKSTDISITKEQFNNMGYMERLNLFNSNKDLYEKLSQ
;
A
#
# COMPACT_ATOMS: atom_id res chain seq x y z
N MET A 1 66.58 64.33 -24.30
CA MET A 1 67.62 65.29 -23.85
C MET A 1 68.53 65.51 -25.04
N ASP A 2 68.71 66.75 -25.48
CA ASP A 2 69.58 67.04 -26.62
C ASP A 2 71.04 67.06 -26.17
N LEU A 3 71.80 66.06 -26.60
CA LEU A 3 73.20 65.87 -26.19
C LEU A 3 74.10 66.99 -26.70
N THR A 4 73.70 67.73 -27.74
CA THR A 4 74.49 68.84 -28.31
C THR A 4 74.58 70.06 -27.42
N SER A 5 73.72 70.16 -26.40
CA SER A 5 73.77 71.20 -25.36
C SER A 5 74.85 70.97 -24.30
N LEU A 6 75.46 69.79 -24.29
CA LEU A 6 76.59 69.45 -23.43
C LEU A 6 77.87 69.84 -24.19
N ASN A 7 78.59 70.83 -23.67
CA ASN A 7 79.77 71.44 -24.28
C ASN A 7 80.98 70.47 -24.29
N LEU A 8 80.85 69.34 -24.99
CA LEU A 8 81.76 68.20 -25.03
C LEU A 8 82.55 68.19 -26.35
N THR A 9 83.76 67.61 -26.32
CA THR A 9 84.51 67.38 -27.55
C THR A 9 83.86 66.28 -28.40
N THR A 10 84.18 66.24 -29.70
CA THR A 10 83.63 65.24 -30.63
C THR A 10 83.92 63.80 -30.19
N GLU A 11 85.08 63.57 -29.59
CA GLU A 11 85.50 62.26 -29.07
C GLU A 11 84.68 61.88 -27.83
N GLN A 12 84.55 62.79 -26.86
CA GLN A 12 83.70 62.61 -25.67
C GLN A 12 82.23 62.37 -26.01
N MET A 13 81.71 63.07 -27.03
CA MET A 13 80.35 62.87 -27.54
C MET A 13 80.16 61.47 -28.13
N THR A 14 81.20 60.92 -28.78
CA THR A 14 81.16 59.60 -29.41
C THR A 14 81.19 58.49 -28.36
N GLU A 15 82.08 58.60 -27.37
CA GLU A 15 82.14 57.66 -26.24
C GLU A 15 80.86 57.66 -25.41
N LEU A 16 80.31 58.85 -25.11
CA LEU A 16 79.05 58.99 -24.38
C LEU A 16 77.89 58.32 -25.12
N LYS A 17 77.80 58.47 -26.45
CA LYS A 17 76.80 57.77 -27.27
C LYS A 17 76.99 56.25 -27.23
N GLY A 18 78.24 55.78 -27.24
CA GLY A 18 78.57 54.36 -27.09
C GLY A 18 78.07 53.79 -25.76
N HIS A 19 78.42 54.43 -24.65
CA HIS A 19 77.98 54.04 -23.31
C HIS A 19 76.45 54.08 -23.15
N ILE A 20 75.79 55.14 -23.65
CA ILE A 20 74.32 55.23 -23.63
C ILE A 20 73.71 54.06 -24.42
N THR A 21 74.27 53.73 -25.57
CA THR A 21 73.77 52.62 -26.40
C THR A 21 73.92 51.27 -25.70
N GLU A 22 75.06 51.05 -25.03
CA GLU A 22 75.33 49.81 -24.29
C GLU A 22 74.39 49.65 -23.09
N GLU A 23 74.20 50.70 -22.29
CA GLU A 23 73.28 50.71 -21.16
C GLU A 23 71.81 50.53 -21.58
N VAL A 24 71.41 51.15 -22.70
CA VAL A 24 70.07 50.94 -23.28
C VAL A 24 69.88 49.49 -23.72
N ASN A 25 70.89 48.86 -24.30
CA ASN A 25 70.82 47.46 -24.71
C ASN A 25 70.79 46.49 -23.52
N LYS A 26 71.58 46.74 -22.47
CA LYS A 26 71.51 45.98 -21.20
C LYS A 26 70.13 46.08 -20.56
N GLY A 27 69.55 47.29 -20.54
CA GLY A 27 68.18 47.51 -20.11
C GLY A 27 67.19 46.67 -20.93
N LYS A 28 67.26 46.72 -22.26
CA LYS A 28 66.36 45.95 -23.15
C LYS A 28 66.45 44.44 -22.94
N GLU A 29 67.65 43.87 -22.82
CA GLU A 29 67.82 42.44 -22.54
C GLU A 29 67.25 42.06 -21.16
N GLY A 30 67.41 42.91 -20.15
CA GLY A 30 66.80 42.70 -18.83
C GLY A 30 65.26 42.74 -18.81
N PHE A 31 64.63 43.38 -19.80
CA PHE A 31 63.17 43.44 -19.96
C PHE A 31 62.60 42.45 -20.99
N LYS A 32 63.44 41.64 -21.65
CA LYS A 32 63.03 40.72 -22.72
C LYS A 32 62.06 39.64 -22.26
N ASP A 33 62.18 39.21 -21.01
CA ASP A 33 61.34 38.18 -20.39
C ASP A 33 60.04 38.75 -19.78
N TYR A 34 59.88 40.08 -19.75
CA TYR A 34 58.69 40.72 -19.22
C TYR A 34 57.57 40.77 -20.26
N ILE A 35 56.49 40.04 -20.01
CA ILE A 35 55.27 40.13 -20.82
C ILE A 35 54.60 41.48 -20.54
N SER A 36 54.27 42.22 -21.59
CA SER A 36 53.54 43.48 -21.47
C SER A 36 52.14 43.27 -20.84
N LYS A 37 51.63 44.28 -20.13
CA LYS A 37 50.29 44.23 -19.52
C LYS A 37 49.19 43.90 -20.55
N GLU A 38 49.33 44.41 -21.78
CA GLU A 38 48.40 44.14 -22.87
C GLU A 38 48.44 42.68 -23.32
N ASN A 39 49.63 42.10 -23.43
CA ASN A 39 49.80 40.69 -23.80
C ASN A 39 49.27 39.77 -22.70
N LEU A 40 49.50 40.10 -21.42
CA LEU A 40 48.91 39.39 -20.29
C LEU A 40 47.38 39.40 -20.35
N ALA A 41 46.76 40.57 -20.58
CA ALA A 41 45.31 40.69 -20.68
C ALA A 41 44.73 39.86 -21.83
N LYS A 42 45.42 39.80 -22.99
CA LYS A 42 45.04 38.95 -24.13
C LYS A 42 45.10 37.47 -23.76
N ILE A 43 46.18 37.02 -23.13
CA ILE A 43 46.35 35.63 -22.70
C ILE A 43 45.25 35.23 -21.71
N THR A 44 45.01 36.06 -20.68
CA THR A 44 43.96 35.80 -19.69
C THR A 44 42.58 35.73 -20.33
N LYS A 45 42.27 36.63 -21.27
CA LYS A 45 41.00 36.61 -21.99
C LYS A 45 40.84 35.32 -22.80
N THR A 46 41.85 34.98 -23.61
CA THR A 46 41.80 33.76 -24.45
C THR A 46 41.64 32.50 -23.59
N GLU A 47 42.32 32.42 -22.46
CA GLU A 47 42.20 31.27 -21.57
C GLU A 47 40.82 31.21 -20.89
N THR A 48 40.29 32.36 -20.50
CA THR A 48 38.92 32.47 -19.95
C THR A 48 37.88 32.04 -20.99
N ASP A 49 38.03 32.47 -22.24
CA ASP A 49 37.11 32.13 -23.34
C ASP A 49 37.16 30.62 -23.65
N LYS A 50 38.35 30.00 -23.62
CA LYS A 50 38.50 28.55 -23.77
C LYS A 50 37.79 27.79 -22.66
N VAL A 51 38.08 28.15 -21.40
CA VAL A 51 37.44 27.58 -20.21
C VAL A 51 35.92 27.68 -20.33
N HIS A 52 35.40 28.88 -20.61
CA HIS A 52 33.97 29.10 -20.76
C HIS A 52 33.36 28.21 -21.85
N THR A 53 34.03 28.09 -22.99
CA THR A 53 33.56 27.27 -24.11
C THR A 53 33.58 25.77 -23.77
N GLU A 54 34.64 25.28 -23.14
CA GLU A 54 34.75 23.87 -22.75
C GLU A 54 33.72 23.49 -21.69
N TYR A 55 33.59 24.28 -20.63
CA TYR A 55 32.60 24.02 -19.59
C TYR A 55 31.18 24.17 -20.12
N GLY A 56 30.92 25.13 -21.03
CA GLY A 56 29.62 25.25 -21.69
C GLY A 56 29.27 24.02 -22.54
N LYS A 57 30.23 23.42 -23.25
CA LYS A 57 30.03 22.16 -23.98
C LYS A 57 29.76 20.99 -23.05
N LYS A 58 30.55 20.86 -21.97
CA LYS A 58 30.38 19.80 -20.97
C LYS A 58 29.04 19.89 -20.25
N LEU A 59 28.60 21.11 -19.92
CA LEU A 59 27.31 21.35 -19.28
C LEU A 59 26.16 20.88 -20.18
N LYS A 60 26.15 21.28 -21.45
CA LYS A 60 25.13 20.84 -22.42
C LYS A 60 25.11 19.33 -22.60
N ALA A 61 26.29 18.70 -22.72
CA ALA A 61 26.38 17.25 -22.83
C ALA A 61 25.82 16.54 -21.59
N LEU A 62 26.13 17.04 -20.38
CA LEU A 62 25.55 16.52 -19.13
C LEU A 62 24.03 16.75 -19.07
N GLU A 63 23.54 17.91 -19.48
CA GLU A 63 22.11 18.22 -19.52
C GLU A 63 21.36 17.26 -20.46
N ASP A 64 21.91 17.01 -21.65
CA ASP A 64 21.36 16.06 -22.62
C ASP A 64 21.37 14.62 -22.09
N GLU A 65 22.43 14.20 -21.41
CA GLU A 65 22.48 12.91 -20.72
C GLU A 65 21.45 12.83 -19.60
N LEU A 66 21.34 13.87 -18.77
CA LEU A 66 20.41 13.92 -17.65
C LEU A 66 18.95 13.88 -18.14
N VAL A 67 18.63 14.44 -19.31
CA VAL A 67 17.32 14.28 -19.96
C VAL A 67 17.05 12.84 -20.36
N LYS A 68 18.06 12.07 -20.79
CA LYS A 68 17.89 10.63 -21.10
C LYS A 68 17.61 9.79 -19.86
N TYR A 69 18.19 10.18 -18.73
CA TYR A 69 18.02 9.49 -17.44
C TYR A 69 16.86 10.04 -16.59
N LYS A 70 16.28 11.19 -16.96
CA LYS A 70 15.05 11.66 -16.32
C LYS A 70 14.00 10.57 -16.47
N PRO A 71 13.32 10.18 -15.39
CA PRO A 71 12.27 9.19 -15.46
C PRO A 71 11.26 9.68 -16.49
N LYS A 72 11.04 8.88 -17.55
CA LYS A 72 9.94 9.12 -18.48
C LYS A 72 8.69 9.20 -17.60
N ASN A 73 8.08 10.38 -17.54
CA ASN A 73 6.73 10.49 -17.01
C ASN A 73 5.91 9.47 -17.80
N LYS A 74 5.29 8.53 -17.09
CA LYS A 74 4.43 7.51 -17.71
C LYS A 74 3.54 8.22 -18.72
N SER A 75 3.53 7.76 -19.96
CA SER A 75 2.67 8.33 -20.99
C SER A 75 1.23 8.34 -20.47
N GLU A 76 0.40 9.31 -20.90
CA GLU A 76 -1.02 9.35 -20.50
C GLU A 76 -1.71 7.99 -20.72
N ALA A 77 -1.33 7.29 -21.80
CA ALA A 77 -1.77 5.93 -22.11
C ALA A 77 -1.32 4.87 -21.09
N GLU A 78 -0.08 4.94 -20.58
CA GLU A 78 0.42 4.01 -19.56
C GLU A 78 -0.26 4.26 -18.21
N LEU A 79 -0.53 5.53 -17.89
CA LEU A 79 -1.21 5.93 -16.67
C LEU A 79 -2.69 5.57 -16.68
N GLU A 80 -3.35 5.66 -17.83
CA GLU A 80 -4.72 5.16 -18.03
C GLU A 80 -4.78 3.63 -17.97
N LEU A 81 -3.81 2.94 -18.57
CA LEU A 81 -3.70 1.48 -18.50
C LEU A 81 -3.49 0.99 -17.07
N GLU A 82 -2.61 1.63 -16.30
CA GLU A 82 -2.40 1.31 -14.88
C GLU A 82 -3.64 1.53 -14.03
N LYS A 83 -4.38 2.63 -14.26
CA LYS A 83 -5.68 2.86 -13.60
C LYS A 83 -6.68 1.77 -13.95
N ARG A 84 -6.76 1.36 -15.21
CA ARG A 84 -7.66 0.30 -15.67
C ARG A 84 -7.28 -1.05 -15.08
N LEU A 85 -5.99 -1.37 -15.02
CA LEU A 85 -5.49 -2.60 -14.39
C LEU A 85 -5.83 -2.63 -12.90
N LYS A 86 -5.60 -1.53 -12.18
CA LYS A 86 -5.95 -1.44 -10.76
C LYS A 86 -7.46 -1.61 -10.52
N LEU A 87 -8.29 -0.97 -11.35
CA LEU A 87 -9.74 -1.12 -11.26
C LEU A 87 -10.19 -2.56 -11.52
N LEU A 88 -9.55 -3.25 -12.48
CA LEU A 88 -9.84 -4.65 -12.77
C LEU A 88 -9.41 -5.55 -11.62
N GLU A 89 -8.22 -5.35 -11.07
CA GLU A 89 -7.71 -6.12 -9.92
C GLU A 89 -8.59 -5.95 -8.68
N ASP A 90 -9.03 -4.72 -8.39
CA ASP A 90 -9.94 -4.44 -7.27
C ASP A 90 -11.30 -5.14 -7.47
N LYS A 91 -11.83 -5.13 -8.71
CA LYS A 91 -13.08 -5.83 -9.06
C LYS A 91 -12.93 -7.35 -8.96
N GLU A 92 -11.83 -7.91 -9.44
CA GLU A 92 -11.56 -9.34 -9.38
C GLU A 92 -11.46 -9.82 -7.93
N LYS A 93 -10.75 -9.07 -7.08
CA LYS A 93 -10.72 -9.32 -5.65
C LYS A 93 -12.12 -9.31 -5.06
N GLU A 94 -12.93 -8.28 -5.34
CA GLU A 94 -14.29 -8.18 -4.79
C GLU A 94 -15.20 -9.34 -5.23
N ILE A 95 -15.14 -9.73 -6.52
CA ILE A 95 -15.89 -10.87 -7.05
C ILE A 95 -15.45 -12.16 -6.37
N SER A 96 -14.14 -12.40 -6.26
CA SER A 96 -13.60 -13.58 -5.56
C SER A 96 -14.07 -13.66 -4.11
N LYS A 97 -14.11 -12.53 -3.37
CA LYS A 97 -14.66 -12.51 -2.00
C LYS A 97 -16.14 -12.90 -2.00
N LYS A 98 -16.93 -12.34 -2.92
CA LYS A 98 -18.37 -12.60 -3.02
C LYS A 98 -18.65 -14.07 -3.37
N GLU A 99 -17.91 -14.64 -4.32
CA GLU A 99 -18.01 -16.05 -4.68
C GLU A 99 -17.67 -16.96 -3.51
N LYS A 100 -16.58 -16.65 -2.78
CA LYS A 100 -16.20 -17.42 -1.58
C LYS A 100 -17.30 -17.39 -0.51
N VAL A 101 -17.83 -16.20 -0.18
CA VAL A 101 -18.94 -16.06 0.77
C VAL A 101 -20.18 -16.82 0.31
N MET A 102 -20.51 -16.75 -0.97
CA MET A 102 -21.68 -17.44 -1.52
C MET A 102 -21.53 -18.96 -1.43
N ASN A 103 -20.35 -19.51 -1.71
CA ASN A 103 -20.04 -20.93 -1.54
C ASN A 103 -20.18 -21.37 -0.08
N ILE A 104 -19.61 -20.61 0.85
CA ILE A 104 -19.76 -20.88 2.30
C ILE A 104 -21.24 -20.89 2.71
N VAL A 105 -22.02 -19.90 2.27
CA VAL A 105 -23.44 -19.80 2.60
C VAL A 105 -24.23 -20.98 2.03
N ASN A 106 -23.91 -21.44 0.82
CA ASN A 106 -24.54 -22.62 0.23
C ASN A 106 -24.23 -23.88 1.04
N GLN A 107 -22.97 -24.12 1.40
CA GLN A 107 -22.57 -25.26 2.23
C GLN A 107 -23.21 -25.23 3.62
N LEU A 108 -23.27 -24.07 4.26
CA LEU A 108 -23.98 -23.89 5.53
C LEU A 108 -25.46 -24.25 5.39
N LYS A 109 -26.12 -23.80 4.31
CA LYS A 109 -27.53 -24.08 4.06
C LYS A 109 -27.78 -25.56 3.81
N GLU A 110 -26.90 -26.25 3.08
CA GLU A 110 -26.96 -27.71 2.86
C GLU A 110 -26.88 -28.48 4.18
N GLN A 111 -26.09 -28.00 5.14
CA GLN A 111 -25.96 -28.60 6.48
C GLN A 111 -27.03 -28.10 7.48
N GLY A 112 -28.03 -27.34 7.01
CA GLY A 112 -29.13 -26.82 7.84
C GLY A 112 -28.69 -25.73 8.83
N LEU A 113 -27.54 -25.10 8.60
CA LEU A 113 -26.99 -24.05 9.43
C LEU A 113 -27.40 -22.64 8.94
N PRO A 114 -27.61 -21.69 9.87
CA PRO A 114 -27.85 -20.29 9.55
C PRO A 114 -26.78 -19.65 8.65
N LYS A 115 -27.22 -18.96 7.59
CA LYS A 115 -26.36 -18.19 6.67
C LYS A 115 -25.50 -17.13 7.38
N GLU A 116 -25.95 -16.64 8.53
CA GLU A 116 -25.25 -15.64 9.34
C GLU A 116 -23.89 -16.12 9.84
N PHE A 117 -23.65 -17.44 9.87
CA PHE A 117 -22.35 -18.01 10.23
C PHE A 117 -21.29 -17.83 9.13
N GLY A 118 -21.69 -17.58 7.88
CA GLY A 118 -20.76 -17.44 6.77
C GLY A 118 -19.74 -16.32 6.97
N LYS A 119 -20.11 -15.26 7.70
CA LYS A 119 -19.22 -14.14 8.03
C LYS A 119 -18.02 -14.53 8.90
N TYR A 120 -18.10 -15.65 9.63
CA TYR A 120 -17.02 -16.14 10.49
C TYR A 120 -16.14 -17.20 9.80
N LEU A 121 -16.61 -17.76 8.67
CA LEU A 121 -15.93 -18.83 7.95
C LEU A 121 -15.17 -18.31 6.71
N TYR A 122 -15.25 -17.01 6.42
CA TYR A 122 -14.61 -16.40 5.25
C TYR A 122 -13.09 -16.60 5.22
N ASP A 123 -12.43 -16.56 6.39
CA ASP A 123 -10.98 -16.71 6.51
C ASP A 123 -10.52 -18.17 6.64
N VAL A 124 -11.46 -19.12 6.69
CA VAL A 124 -11.12 -20.55 6.75
C VAL A 124 -10.59 -21.00 5.39
N GLU A 125 -9.55 -21.82 5.41
CA GLU A 125 -9.00 -22.49 4.23
C GLU A 125 -10.05 -23.43 3.63
N ASP A 126 -10.20 -23.43 2.30
CA ASP A 126 -11.26 -24.19 1.62
C ASP A 126 -11.21 -25.69 1.93
N GLU A 127 -10.01 -26.24 2.18
CA GLU A 127 -9.81 -27.65 2.58
C GLU A 127 -10.40 -27.98 3.95
N LYS A 128 -10.42 -27.02 4.89
CA LYS A 128 -10.90 -27.21 6.27
C LYS A 128 -12.34 -26.72 6.47
N LEU A 129 -12.88 -25.99 5.50
CA LEU A 129 -14.21 -25.39 5.58
C LEU A 129 -15.31 -26.44 5.82
N GLY A 130 -15.22 -27.60 5.14
CA GLY A 130 -16.16 -28.69 5.32
C GLY A 130 -16.13 -29.28 6.74
N ASP A 131 -14.94 -29.46 7.31
CA ASP A 131 -14.75 -29.99 8.66
C ASP A 131 -15.28 -29.01 9.72
N GLU A 132 -15.00 -27.71 9.56
CA GLU A 132 -15.52 -26.67 10.46
C GLU A 132 -17.05 -26.58 10.43
N ILE A 133 -17.64 -26.61 9.24
CA ILE A 133 -19.10 -26.60 9.07
C ILE A 133 -19.71 -27.85 9.74
N SER A 134 -19.12 -29.02 9.56
CA SER A 134 -19.56 -30.28 10.17
C SER A 134 -19.45 -30.24 11.70
N ASN A 135 -18.35 -29.70 12.23
CA ASN A 135 -18.15 -29.53 13.67
C ASN A 135 -19.17 -28.56 14.28
N LEU A 136 -19.43 -27.43 13.62
CA LEU A 136 -20.48 -26.48 14.03
C LEU A 136 -21.86 -27.14 14.05
N GLN A 137 -22.18 -27.97 13.06
CA GLN A 137 -23.43 -28.72 13.01
C GLN A 137 -23.56 -29.70 14.18
N LYS A 138 -22.50 -30.46 14.49
CA LYS A 138 -22.47 -31.38 15.64
C LYS A 138 -22.68 -30.64 16.95
N ILE A 139 -21.89 -29.59 17.20
CA ILE A 139 -22.00 -28.76 18.41
C ILE A 139 -23.40 -28.20 18.55
N LEU A 140 -23.99 -27.65 17.49
CA LEU A 140 -25.33 -27.08 17.55
C LEU A 140 -26.40 -28.14 17.81
N THR A 141 -26.25 -29.33 17.22
CA THR A 141 -27.19 -30.45 17.40
C THR A 141 -27.11 -30.99 18.82
N GLU A 142 -25.92 -31.24 19.33
CA GLU A 142 -25.66 -31.67 20.71
C GLU A 142 -26.20 -30.65 21.72
N ASN A 143 -25.95 -29.35 21.50
CA ASN A 143 -26.46 -28.29 22.38
C ASN A 143 -27.97 -28.09 22.26
N LYS A 144 -28.57 -28.24 21.07
CA LYS A 144 -30.03 -28.29 20.95
C LYS A 144 -30.61 -29.43 21.77
N ILE A 145 -29.98 -30.60 21.77
CA ILE A 145 -30.44 -31.76 22.55
C ILE A 145 -30.22 -31.54 24.06
N ALA A 146 -29.11 -30.91 24.47
CA ALA A 146 -28.81 -30.65 25.88
C ALA A 146 -29.62 -29.49 26.49
N GLY A 147 -29.97 -28.47 25.68
CA GLY A 147 -30.76 -27.31 26.10
C GLY A 147 -32.26 -27.44 25.87
N SER A 148 -32.71 -28.41 25.06
CA SER A 148 -34.14 -28.69 24.91
C SER A 148 -34.59 -29.73 25.92
N PHE A 149 -34.82 -29.27 27.16
CA PHE A 149 -35.90 -29.88 27.93
C PHE A 149 -37.19 -29.63 27.12
N LYS A 150 -37.53 -30.57 26.26
CA LYS A 150 -38.88 -30.66 25.71
C LYS A 150 -39.71 -31.15 26.89
N PRO A 151 -40.60 -30.34 27.49
CA PRO A 151 -41.51 -30.86 28.48
C PRO A 151 -42.25 -32.00 27.77
N ASP A 152 -41.99 -33.24 28.19
CA ASP A 152 -42.82 -34.37 27.81
C ASP A 152 -44.15 -34.05 28.48
N GLY A 153 -45.03 -33.45 27.67
CA GLY A 153 -46.29 -32.88 28.11
C GLY A 153 -46.94 -33.91 29.01
N HIS A 154 -47.21 -33.48 30.24
CA HIS A 154 -47.70 -34.28 31.36
C HIS A 154 -48.20 -35.64 30.89
N LYS A 155 -47.54 -36.72 31.31
CA LYS A 155 -48.26 -37.96 31.54
C LYS A 155 -49.32 -37.60 32.58
N SER A 156 -50.45 -37.07 32.13
CA SER A 156 -51.70 -37.30 32.81
C SER A 156 -51.65 -38.80 32.96
N THR A 157 -51.48 -39.26 34.20
CA THR A 157 -51.69 -40.66 34.54
C THR A 157 -52.94 -41.03 33.79
N ASP A 158 -52.79 -41.86 32.73
CA ASP A 158 -53.85 -42.30 31.83
C ASP A 158 -54.79 -43.19 32.66
N ILE A 159 -55.52 -42.56 33.57
CA ILE A 159 -56.70 -43.11 34.17
C ILE A 159 -57.77 -42.92 33.09
N SER A 160 -57.64 -43.68 32.00
CA SER A 160 -58.64 -43.74 30.94
C SER A 160 -59.80 -44.60 31.44
N ILE A 161 -60.65 -44.01 32.28
CA ILE A 161 -61.89 -44.65 32.73
C ILE A 161 -62.93 -44.45 31.62
N THR A 162 -63.52 -45.56 31.15
CA THR A 162 -64.65 -45.51 30.22
C THR A 162 -65.95 -45.16 30.95
N LYS A 163 -66.98 -44.69 30.23
CA LYS A 163 -68.29 -44.37 30.84
C LYS A 163 -68.94 -45.58 31.52
N GLU A 164 -68.73 -46.78 30.98
CA GLU A 164 -69.19 -48.03 31.60
C GLU A 164 -68.46 -48.33 32.91
N GLN A 165 -67.13 -48.16 32.93
CA GLN A 165 -66.33 -48.31 34.14
C GLN A 165 -66.73 -47.28 35.20
N PHE A 166 -66.97 -46.03 34.80
CA PHE A 166 -67.48 -44.99 35.69
C PHE A 166 -68.85 -45.35 36.26
N ASN A 167 -69.75 -45.90 35.45
CA ASN A 167 -71.08 -46.32 35.91
C ASN A 167 -71.00 -47.47 36.94
N ASN A 168 -70.02 -48.35 36.79
CA ASN A 168 -69.78 -49.46 37.71
C ASN A 168 -68.99 -49.05 38.97
N MET A 169 -68.41 -47.85 39.01
CA MET A 169 -67.69 -47.35 40.18
C MET A 169 -68.63 -47.03 41.33
N GLY A 170 -68.22 -47.41 42.54
CA GLY A 170 -68.89 -47.06 43.78
C GLY A 170 -68.74 -45.57 44.12
N TYR A 171 -69.53 -45.10 45.08
CA TYR A 171 -69.53 -43.70 45.51
C TYR A 171 -68.13 -43.17 45.90
N MET A 172 -67.36 -43.97 46.66
CA MET A 172 -66.03 -43.58 47.12
C MET A 172 -65.02 -43.47 45.98
N GLU A 173 -65.11 -44.35 44.98
CA GLU A 173 -64.22 -44.33 43.81
C GLU A 173 -64.52 -43.13 42.91
N ARG A 174 -65.81 -42.82 42.75
CA ARG A 174 -66.28 -41.61 42.07
C ARG A 174 -65.84 -40.33 42.78
N LEU A 175 -65.87 -40.30 44.11
CA LEU A 175 -65.39 -39.18 44.92
C LEU A 175 -63.87 -39.01 44.78
N ASN A 176 -63.12 -40.10 44.78
CA ASN A 176 -61.68 -40.07 44.53
C ASN A 176 -61.36 -39.58 43.12
N LEU A 177 -62.14 -39.99 42.12
CA LEU A 177 -62.01 -39.48 40.76
C LEU A 177 -62.33 -37.98 40.68
N PHE A 178 -63.37 -37.51 41.36
CA PHE A 178 -63.70 -36.09 41.45
C PHE A 178 -62.57 -35.26 42.09
N ASN A 179 -61.97 -35.76 43.16
CA ASN A 179 -60.88 -35.07 43.87
C ASN A 179 -59.55 -35.10 43.11
N SER A 180 -59.28 -36.15 42.32
CA SER A 180 -58.03 -36.31 41.57
C SER A 180 -58.09 -35.76 40.15
N ASN A 181 -59.24 -35.86 39.48
CA ASN A 181 -59.47 -35.43 38.11
C ASN A 181 -60.93 -35.02 37.89
N LYS A 182 -61.26 -33.80 38.34
CA LYS A 182 -62.60 -33.21 38.24
C LYS A 182 -63.12 -33.14 36.80
N ASP A 183 -62.26 -32.78 35.84
CA ASP A 183 -62.65 -32.67 34.43
C ASP A 183 -63.07 -34.01 33.83
N LEU A 184 -62.39 -35.09 34.18
CA LEU A 184 -62.75 -36.45 33.75
C LEU A 184 -64.05 -36.91 34.40
N TYR A 185 -64.24 -36.64 35.70
CA TYR A 185 -65.49 -36.92 36.40
C TYR A 185 -66.68 -36.22 35.74
N GLU A 186 -66.56 -34.91 35.46
CA GLU A 186 -67.62 -34.13 34.83
C GLU A 186 -68.00 -34.67 33.45
N LYS A 187 -67.00 -35.00 32.62
CA LYS A 187 -67.21 -35.61 31.29
C LYS A 187 -67.90 -36.97 31.35
N LEU A 188 -67.62 -37.79 32.37
CA LEU A 188 -68.23 -39.12 32.52
C LEU A 188 -69.61 -39.07 33.19
N SER A 189 -69.93 -37.97 33.87
CA SER A 189 -71.20 -37.73 34.56
C SER A 189 -72.31 -37.10 33.71
N GLN A 190 -71.95 -36.51 32.56
CA GLN A 190 -72.89 -36.09 31.50
C GLN A 190 -73.44 -37.31 30.77
#